data_AF-A0A6N2RM14-F1
#
_entry.id   AF-A0A6N2RM14-F1
#
_cell.length_a   1.000
_cell.length_b   1.000
_cell.length_c   1.000
_cell.angle_alpha   90.00
_cell.angle_beta   90.00
_cell.angle_gamma   90.00
#
_symmetry.space_group_name_H-M   'P 1'
#
loop_
_entity.id
_entity.type
_entity.pdbx_description
1 polymer ?
#
loop_
_entity_poly.entity_id
_entity_poly.type
_entity_poly.pdbx_seq_one_letter_code
_entity_poly.pdbx_strand_id
1 'polypeptide(L)'
;MEKIRKKWSSMDLFGKCSYLSVGLLFFLIPFTGLVLESLNISIIKFEIILGIYVLSIICSILAKKWKLIIIATVGALLLWAITIGIAEILWYYLKSWFDIDISYR
;
A
#
# COMPACT_ATOMS: atom_id res chain seq x y z
N MET A 1 11.32 -22.45 -1.73
CA MET A 1 12.32 -21.40 -1.40
C MET A 1 13.37 -21.23 -2.50
N GLU A 2 14.09 -22.27 -2.92
CA GLU A 2 15.18 -22.16 -3.93
C GLU A 2 14.75 -21.57 -5.29
N LYS A 3 13.59 -21.99 -5.82
CA LYS A 3 13.07 -21.44 -7.10
C LYS A 3 12.82 -19.93 -7.05
N ILE A 4 12.32 -19.42 -5.92
CA ILE A 4 12.06 -17.98 -5.73
C ILE A 4 13.38 -17.23 -5.62
N ARG A 5 14.34 -17.77 -4.86
CA ARG A 5 15.67 -17.17 -4.68
C ARG A 5 16.45 -17.10 -5.99
N LYS A 6 16.44 -18.17 -6.81
CA LYS A 6 17.08 -18.17 -8.13
C LYS A 6 16.44 -17.16 -9.08
N LYS A 7 15.10 -17.09 -9.12
CA LYS A 7 14.36 -16.14 -9.95
C LYS A 7 14.59 -14.68 -9.52
N TRP A 8 14.71 -14.43 -8.22
CA TRP A 8 15.06 -13.11 -7.69
C TRP A 8 16.49 -12.73 -8.04
N SER A 9 17.44 -13.66 -7.90
CA SER A 9 18.85 -13.42 -8.24
C SER A 9 19.04 -13.10 -9.72
N SER A 10 18.26 -13.72 -10.60
CA SER A 10 18.33 -13.54 -12.06
C SER A 10 17.52 -12.36 -12.59
N MET A 11 16.89 -11.55 -11.73
CA MET A 11 16.10 -10.40 -12.16
C MET A 11 16.93 -9.12 -12.24
N ASP A 12 16.64 -8.32 -13.26
CA ASP A 12 17.18 -6.98 -13.44
C ASP A 12 16.88 -6.07 -12.26
N LEU A 13 17.71 -5.04 -12.08
CA LEU A 13 17.56 -4.00 -11.05
C LEU A 13 16.16 -3.37 -11.06
N PHE A 14 15.63 -3.05 -12.25
CA PHE A 14 14.27 -2.52 -12.42
C PHE A 14 13.19 -3.55 -12.06
N GLY A 15 13.44 -4.84 -12.33
CA GLY A 15 12.59 -5.93 -11.89
C GLY A 15 12.51 -5.99 -10.36
N LYS A 16 13.64 -5.99 -9.66
CA LYS A 16 13.65 -5.98 -8.19
C LYS A 16 12.98 -4.73 -7.62
N CYS A 17 13.28 -3.57 -8.22
CA CYS A 17 12.71 -2.28 -7.81
C CYS A 17 11.19 -2.24 -7.98
N SER A 18 10.64 -2.75 -9.09
CA SER A 18 9.18 -2.84 -9.29
C SER A 18 8.48 -3.69 -8.24
N TYR A 19 9.00 -4.89 -7.93
CA TYR A 19 8.39 -5.72 -6.88
C TYR A 19 8.49 -5.08 -5.49
N LEU A 20 9.63 -4.47 -5.15
CA LEU A 20 9.82 -3.80 -3.86
C LEU A 20 8.90 -2.58 -3.72
N SER A 21 8.80 -1.76 -4.76
CA SER A 21 7.97 -0.55 -4.75
C SER A 21 6.47 -0.88 -4.70
N VAL A 22 5.99 -1.87 -5.45
CA VAL A 22 4.60 -2.36 -5.34
C VAL A 22 4.32 -2.97 -3.97
N GLY A 23 5.26 -3.74 -3.41
CA GLY A 23 5.14 -4.28 -2.06
C GLY A 23 5.07 -3.18 -1.00
N LEU A 24 5.92 -2.16 -1.12
CA LEU A 24 5.92 -1.00 -0.24
C LEU A 24 4.61 -0.22 -0.33
N LEU A 25 4.09 0.00 -1.54
CA LEU A 25 2.80 0.65 -1.76
C LEU A 25 1.67 -0.08 -1.04
N PHE A 26 1.62 -1.41 -1.17
CA PHE A 26 0.58 -2.23 -0.56
C PHE A 26 0.70 -2.27 0.96
N PHE A 27 1.90 -2.10 1.51
CA PHE A 27 2.08 -1.98 2.95
C PHE A 27 1.67 -0.59 3.45
N LEU A 28 2.03 0.45 2.72
CA LEU A 28 1.78 1.83 3.13
C LEU A 28 0.29 2.17 3.16
N ILE A 29 -0.49 1.77 2.16
CA ILE A 29 -1.93 2.08 2.08
C ILE A 29 -2.71 1.71 3.37
N PRO A 30 -2.65 0.46 3.88
CA PRO A 30 -3.35 0.10 5.11
C PRO A 30 -2.66 0.66 6.34
N PHE A 31 -1.34 0.84 6.34
CA PHE A 31 -0.62 1.42 7.48
C PHE A 31 -1.00 2.89 7.68
N THR A 32 -1.07 3.67 6.60
CA THR A 32 -1.50 5.07 6.69
C THR A 32 -2.95 5.17 7.12
N GLY A 33 -3.86 4.44 6.45
CA GLY A 33 -5.30 4.55 6.71
C GLY A 33 -5.77 3.96 8.04
N LEU A 34 -5.10 2.92 8.56
CA LEU A 34 -5.50 2.28 9.83
C LEU A 34 -4.70 2.75 11.03
N VAL A 35 -3.41 3.01 10.88
CA VAL A 35 -2.52 3.30 12.02
C VAL A 35 -2.29 4.80 12.14
N LEU A 36 -1.80 5.45 11.09
CA LEU A 36 -1.41 6.85 11.15
C LEU A 36 -2.62 7.78 11.31
N GLU A 37 -3.63 7.58 10.48
CA GLU A 37 -4.89 8.35 10.54
C GLU A 37 -5.61 8.15 11.88
N SER A 38 -5.71 6.92 12.38
CA SER A 38 -6.32 6.63 13.69
C SER A 38 -5.57 7.24 14.89
N LEU A 39 -4.29 7.55 14.75
CA LEU A 39 -3.47 8.19 15.80
C LEU A 39 -3.32 9.70 15.59
N ASN A 40 -3.97 10.27 14.57
CA ASN A 40 -3.81 11.67 14.16
C ASN A 40 -2.35 12.05 13.78
N ILE A 41 -1.57 11.09 13.29
CA ILE A 41 -0.15 11.26 12.96
C ILE A 41 -0.03 11.45 11.43
N SER A 42 0.07 12.70 10.97
CA SER A 42 0.11 13.04 9.54
C SER A 42 1.52 13.01 8.92
N ILE A 43 2.36 12.04 9.30
CA ILE A 43 3.75 11.92 8.79
C ILE A 43 3.78 11.53 7.30
N ILE A 44 2.90 10.61 6.89
CA ILE A 44 2.83 10.13 5.49
C ILE A 44 1.57 10.71 4.84
N LYS A 45 1.76 11.72 4.00
CA LYS A 45 0.68 12.34 3.23
C LYS A 45 0.28 11.50 2.01
N PHE A 46 -0.93 11.72 1.52
CA PHE A 46 -1.43 11.14 0.27
C PHE A 46 -0.46 11.34 -0.91
N GLU A 47 0.22 12.49 -0.98
CA GLU A 47 1.23 12.83 -1.99
C GLU A 47 2.39 11.82 -2.04
N ILE A 48 2.82 11.31 -0.88
CA ILE A 48 3.92 10.34 -0.77
C ILE A 48 3.45 8.97 -1.30
N ILE A 49 2.24 8.56 -0.95
CA ILE A 49 1.64 7.31 -1.44
C ILE A 49 1.48 7.36 -2.96
N LEU A 50 0.99 8.50 -3.48
CA LEU A 50 0.85 8.72 -4.92
C LEU A 50 2.21 8.75 -5.62
N GLY A 51 3.23 9.37 -5.02
CA GLY A 51 4.60 9.34 -5.53
C GLY A 51 5.17 7.92 -5.63
N ILE A 52 4.95 7.09 -4.61
CA ILE A 52 5.37 5.68 -4.59
C ILE A 52 4.57 4.87 -5.62
N TYR A 53 3.28 5.14 -5.79
CA TYR A 53 2.47 4.51 -6.83
C TYR A 53 3.03 4.81 -8.22
N VAL A 54 3.27 6.09 -8.56
CA VAL A 54 3.83 6.49 -9.85
C VAL A 54 5.20 5.86 -10.07
N LEU A 55 6.08 5.86 -9.06
CA LEU A 55 7.38 5.21 -9.13
C LEU A 55 7.25 3.70 -9.41
N SER A 56 6.30 3.03 -8.74
CA SER A 56 6.02 1.60 -8.92
C SER A 56 5.59 1.28 -10.35
N ILE A 57 4.75 2.14 -10.94
CA ILE A 57 4.29 2.01 -12.32
C ILE A 57 5.45 2.22 -13.30
N ILE A 58 6.25 3.28 -13.13
CA ILE A 58 7.42 3.56 -13.98
C ILE A 58 8.42 2.40 -13.93
N CYS A 59 8.78 1.91 -12.74
CA CYS A 59 9.68 0.77 -12.59
C CYS A 59 9.11 -0.50 -13.24
N SER A 60 7.80 -0.72 -13.16
CA SER A 60 7.14 -1.89 -13.75
C SER A 60 7.09 -1.81 -15.29
N ILE A 61 6.90 -0.61 -15.86
CA ILE A 61 6.98 -0.37 -17.31
C ILE A 61 8.41 -0.60 -17.81
N LEU A 62 9.42 -0.02 -17.13
CA LEU A 62 10.83 -0.21 -17.46
C LEU A 62 11.25 -1.70 -17.40
N ALA A 63 10.71 -2.44 -16.44
CA ALA A 63 10.94 -3.88 -16.32
C ALA A 63 10.09 -4.74 -17.30
N LYS A 64 9.26 -4.11 -18.14
CA LYS A 64 8.28 -4.76 -19.05
C LYS A 64 7.35 -5.75 -18.34
N LYS A 65 7.03 -5.50 -17.07
CA LYS A 65 6.19 -6.36 -16.23
C LYS A 65 4.74 -5.89 -16.22
N TRP A 66 4.04 -6.05 -17.34
CA TRP A 66 2.63 -5.64 -17.48
C TRP A 66 1.68 -6.20 -16.41
N LYS A 67 1.88 -7.45 -15.97
CA LYS A 67 1.09 -8.05 -14.88
C LYS A 67 1.25 -7.30 -13.55
N LEU A 68 2.45 -6.78 -13.27
CA LEU A 68 2.73 -6.00 -12.05
C LEU A 68 2.03 -4.65 -12.07
N ILE A 69 1.92 -4.02 -13.25
CA ILE A 69 1.19 -2.76 -13.42
C ILE A 69 -0.29 -2.97 -13.05
N ILE A 70 -0.92 -4.02 -13.59
CA ILE A 70 -2.33 -4.34 -13.29
C ILE A 70 -2.52 -4.61 -11.81
N ILE A 71 -1.63 -5.41 -11.20
CA ILE A 71 -1.68 -5.70 -9.77
C ILE A 71 -1.51 -4.41 -8.97
N ALA A 72 -0.54 -3.56 -9.31
CA ALA A 72 -0.30 -2.30 -8.61
C ALA A 72 -1.55 -1.39 -8.65
N THR A 73 -2.18 -1.24 -9.81
CA THR A 73 -3.36 -0.38 -9.96
C THR A 73 -4.60 -0.97 -9.31
N VAL A 74 -5.02 -2.17 -9.74
CA VAL A 74 -6.26 -2.80 -9.25
C VAL A 74 -6.12 -3.18 -7.78
N GLY A 75 -4.98 -3.73 -7.40
CA GLY A 75 -4.70 -4.11 -6.02
C GLY A 75 -4.65 -2.90 -5.10
N ALA A 76 -3.99 -1.79 -5.47
CA ALA A 76 -3.99 -0.59 -4.64
C ALA A 76 -5.41 -0.02 -4.44
N LEU A 77 -6.23 0.02 -5.50
CA LEU A 77 -7.62 0.48 -5.40
C LEU A 77 -8.46 -0.40 -4.47
N LEU A 78 -8.40 -1.72 -4.64
CA LEU A 78 -9.10 -2.67 -3.77
C LEU A 78 -8.63 -2.55 -2.32
N LEU A 79 -7.31 -2.49 -2.12
CA LEU A 79 -6.71 -2.40 -0.80
C LEU A 79 -7.14 -1.13 -0.10
N TRP A 80 -7.17 0.01 -0.80
CA TRP A 80 -7.65 1.26 -0.24
C TRP A 80 -9.13 1.20 0.14
N ALA A 81 -10.00 0.65 -0.72
CA ALA A 81 -11.41 0.49 -0.41
C ALA A 81 -11.63 -0.38 0.85
N ILE A 82 -10.87 -1.48 0.97
CA ILE A 82 -10.89 -2.36 2.15
C ILE A 82 -10.39 -1.60 3.38
N THR A 83 -9.31 -0.85 3.27
CA THR A 83 -8.75 -0.02 4.36
C THR A 83 -9.77 0.97 4.89
N ILE A 84 -10.51 1.68 4.02
CA ILE A 84 -11.57 2.61 4.44
C ILE A 84 -12.68 1.86 5.18
N GLY A 85 -13.14 0.72 4.63
CA GLY A 85 -14.18 -0.08 5.27
C GLY A 85 -13.77 -0.59 6.66
N ILE A 86 -12.53 -1.05 6.81
CA ILE A 86 -11.99 -1.49 8.11
C ILE A 86 -11.84 -0.30 9.06
N ALA A 87 -11.38 0.85 8.58
CA ALA A 87 -11.29 2.05 9.38
C ALA A 87 -12.67 2.40 9.95
N GLU A 88 -13.72 2.42 9.12
CA GLU A 88 -15.09 2.71 9.56
C GLU A 88 -15.56 1.78 10.68
N ILE A 89 -15.36 0.47 10.49
CA ILE A 89 -15.66 -0.54 11.50
C ILE A 89 -14.87 -0.29 12.79
N LEU A 90 -13.58 0.04 12.68
CA LEU A 90 -12.71 0.30 13.82
C LEU A 90 -13.22 1.48 14.65
N TRP A 91 -13.62 2.59 14.01
CA TRP A 91 -14.20 3.73 14.72
C TRP A 91 -15.51 3.40 15.39
N TYR A 92 -16.39 2.67 14.71
CA TYR A 92 -17.66 2.27 15.29
C TYR A 92 -17.46 1.52 16.62
N TYR A 93 -16.52 0.56 16.64
CA TYR A 93 -16.19 -0.18 17.86
C TYR A 93 -15.48 0.68 18.91
N LEU A 94 -14.52 1.54 18.53
CA LEU A 94 -13.86 2.44 19.48
C LEU A 94 -14.84 3.41 20.14
N LYS A 95 -15.73 4.02 19.35
CA LYS A 95 -16.77 4.93 19.84
C LYS A 95 -17.75 4.18 20.75
N SER A 96 -18.24 3.01 20.32
CA SER A 96 -19.26 2.29 21.07
C SER A 96 -18.76 1.67 22.38
N TRP A 97 -17.52 1.19 22.44
CA TRP A 97 -17.03 0.42 23.60
C TRP A 97 -16.09 1.21 24.51
N PHE A 98 -15.40 2.21 23.97
CA PHE A 98 -14.39 2.97 24.70
C PHE A 98 -14.70 4.47 24.77
N ASP A 99 -15.77 4.94 24.13
CA ASP A 99 -16.12 6.37 23.97
C ASP A 99 -14.98 7.20 23.35
N ILE A 100 -14.11 6.55 22.57
CA ILE A 100 -13.00 7.20 21.87
C ILE A 100 -13.48 7.59 20.48
N ASP A 101 -13.51 8.90 20.21
CA ASP A 101 -13.86 9.42 18.90
C ASP A 101 -12.63 9.62 18.03
N ILE A 102 -12.60 8.94 16.89
CA ILE A 102 -11.58 9.11 15.85
C ILE A 102 -12.20 9.59 14.53
N SER A 103 -13.38 10.22 14.54
CA SER A 103 -14.07 10.70 13.33
C SER A 103 -13.34 11.80 12.55
N TYR A 104 -12.27 12.36 13.11
CA TYR A 104 -11.46 13.43 12.50
C TYR A 104 -10.43 12.92 11.47
N ARG A 105 -10.31 11.60 11.34
CA ARG A 105 -9.43 10.92 10.39
C ARG A 105 -9.85 11.08 8.94
#